data_AF-A0A4R0SHB4-F1
#
_entry.id   AF-A0A4R0SHB4-F1
#
_cell.length_a   1.000
_cell.length_b   1.000
_cell.length_c   1.000
_cell.angle_alpha   90.00
_cell.angle_beta   90.00
_cell.angle_gamma   90.00
#
_symmetry.space_group_name_H-M   'P 1'
#
loop_
_entity.id
_entity.type
_entity.pdbx_description
1 polymer ?
#
loop_
_entity_poly.entity_id
_entity_poly.type
_entity_poly.pdbx_seq_one_letter_code
_entity_poly.pdbx_strand_id
1 'polypeptide(L)'
;MLRSAANAGTIERLRMNADDLLTRAHAIELDTETIRRHGIETRARTHILLMRMLTLAAVHDPRSVTQAGPDGQIGRIIDACDRTGEDGDAERLLRRHGPARGAAGKGEEHAWPSA
;
A
#
# COMPACT_ATOMS: atom_id res chain seq x y z
N MET A 1 -32.16 -47.00 29.20
CA MET A 1 -30.68 -46.91 29.22
C MET A 1 -30.07 -46.61 27.85
N LEU A 2 -30.49 -47.28 26.76
CA LEU A 2 -29.93 -47.06 25.39
C LEU A 2 -29.97 -45.60 24.87
N ARG A 3 -31.08 -44.88 25.08
CA ARG A 3 -31.18 -43.44 24.69
C ARG A 3 -30.20 -42.53 25.45
N SER A 4 -29.91 -42.84 26.72
CA SER A 4 -28.96 -42.06 27.54
C SER A 4 -27.52 -42.25 27.05
N ALA A 5 -27.14 -43.47 26.67
CA ALA A 5 -25.83 -43.78 26.09
C ALA A 5 -25.66 -43.15 24.69
N ALA A 6 -26.70 -43.21 23.84
CA ALA A 6 -26.69 -42.56 22.52
C ALA A 6 -26.59 -41.03 22.62
N ASN A 7 -27.23 -40.42 23.62
CA ASN A 7 -27.11 -38.99 23.89
C ASN A 7 -25.72 -38.61 24.41
N ALA A 8 -25.13 -39.43 25.30
CA ALA A 8 -23.77 -39.19 25.81
C ALA A 8 -22.72 -39.20 24.68
N GLY A 9 -22.75 -40.19 23.78
CA GLY A 9 -21.83 -40.25 22.64
C GLY A 9 -22.06 -39.17 21.59
N THR A 10 -23.26 -38.58 21.54
CA THR A 10 -23.53 -37.41 20.68
C THR A 10 -23.00 -36.13 21.31
N ILE A 11 -23.15 -35.96 22.62
CA ILE A 11 -22.59 -34.82 23.38
C ILE A 11 -21.05 -34.82 23.30
N GLU A 12 -20.41 -35.97 23.42
CA GLU A 12 -18.96 -36.09 23.35
C GLU A 12 -18.42 -35.70 21.96
N ARG A 13 -19.08 -36.15 20.88
CA ARG A 13 -18.74 -35.72 19.51
C ARG A 13 -18.93 -34.21 19.30
N LEU A 14 -20.00 -33.64 19.82
CA LEU A 14 -20.23 -32.19 19.73
C LEU A 14 -19.16 -31.40 20.49
N ARG A 15 -18.70 -31.90 21.64
CA ARG A 15 -17.60 -31.29 22.40
C ARG A 15 -16.29 -31.34 21.64
N MET A 16 -15.91 -32.50 21.12
CA MET A 16 -14.69 -32.64 20.31
C MET A 16 -14.73 -31.73 19.08
N ASN A 17 -15.88 -31.64 18.40
CA ASN A 17 -16.04 -30.71 17.28
C ASN A 17 -15.95 -29.24 17.71
N ALA A 18 -16.49 -28.88 18.87
CA ALA A 18 -16.36 -27.54 19.41
C ALA A 18 -14.89 -27.21 19.74
N ASP A 19 -14.15 -28.14 20.33
CA ASP A 19 -12.73 -27.97 20.66
C ASP A 19 -11.86 -27.84 19.38
N ASP A 20 -12.16 -28.61 18.33
CA ASP A 20 -11.51 -28.47 17.02
C ASP A 20 -11.81 -27.09 16.40
N LEU A 21 -13.07 -26.66 16.43
CA LEU A 21 -13.47 -25.34 15.91
C LEU A 21 -12.79 -24.20 16.68
N LEU A 22 -12.67 -24.30 18.00
CA LEU A 22 -11.96 -23.33 18.82
C LEU A 22 -10.46 -23.29 18.48
N THR A 23 -9.83 -24.45 18.30
CA THR A 23 -8.43 -24.56 17.90
C THR A 23 -8.20 -23.90 16.54
N ARG A 24 -9.09 -24.16 15.57
CA ARG A 24 -9.02 -23.57 14.23
C ARG A 24 -9.28 -22.07 14.24
N ALA A 25 -10.25 -21.60 15.03
CA ALA A 25 -10.53 -20.17 15.19
C ALA A 25 -9.28 -19.44 15.72
N HIS A 26 -8.64 -20.00 16.74
CA HIS A 26 -7.42 -19.42 17.30
C HIS A 26 -6.25 -19.38 16.30
N ALA A 27 -6.08 -20.43 15.49
CA ALA A 27 -5.08 -20.44 14.43
C ALA A 27 -5.34 -19.32 13.39
N ILE A 28 -6.60 -19.12 12.99
CA ILE A 28 -6.99 -18.05 12.06
C ILE A 28 -6.71 -16.67 12.67
N GLU A 29 -6.97 -16.48 13.97
CA GLU A 29 -6.65 -15.22 14.66
C GLU A 29 -5.14 -14.92 14.62
N LEU A 30 -4.31 -15.92 14.90
CA LEU A 30 -2.84 -15.79 14.85
C LEU A 30 -2.34 -15.49 13.43
N ASP A 31 -2.86 -16.17 12.42
CA ASP A 31 -2.53 -15.93 11.01
C ASP A 31 -2.96 -14.53 10.57
N THR A 32 -4.16 -14.10 10.97
CA THR A 32 -4.70 -12.77 10.67
C THR A 32 -3.81 -11.68 11.26
N GLU A 33 -3.37 -11.83 12.51
CA GLU A 33 -2.46 -10.89 13.15
C GLU A 33 -1.08 -10.87 12.47
N THR A 34 -0.59 -12.02 12.05
CA THR A 34 0.67 -12.14 11.30
C THR A 34 0.58 -11.41 9.95
N ILE A 35 -0.49 -11.65 9.19
CA ILE A 35 -0.75 -10.97 7.91
C ILE A 35 -0.89 -9.45 8.13
N ARG A 36 -1.59 -9.03 9.19
CA ARG A 36 -1.75 -7.61 9.52
C ARG A 36 -0.40 -6.93 9.78
N ARG A 37 0.46 -7.55 10.61
CA ARG A 37 1.82 -7.03 10.88
C ARG A 37 2.66 -6.96 9.62
N HIS A 38 2.64 -8.01 8.81
CA HIS A 38 3.40 -8.04 7.56
C HIS A 38 2.88 -7.00 6.55
N GLY A 39 1.57 -6.76 6.52
CA GLY A 39 0.96 -5.71 5.73
C GLY A 39 1.44 -4.30 6.12
N ILE A 40 1.53 -4.02 7.43
CA ILE A 40 2.06 -2.75 7.95
C ILE A 40 3.54 -2.59 7.56
N GLU A 41 4.35 -3.63 7.78
CA GLU A 41 5.78 -3.61 7.45
C GLU A 41 6.02 -3.41 5.95
N THR A 42 5.29 -4.14 5.12
CA THR A 42 5.39 -4.03 3.66
C THR A 42 4.97 -2.64 3.20
N ARG A 43 3.86 -2.10 3.71
CA ARG A 43 3.41 -0.75 3.38
C ARG A 43 4.44 0.31 3.75
N ALA A 44 5.05 0.22 4.94
CA ALA A 44 6.09 1.14 5.37
C ALA A 44 7.35 1.06 4.47
N ARG A 45 7.79 -0.16 4.12
CA ARG A 45 8.92 -0.37 3.20
C ARG A 45 8.63 0.18 1.79
N THR A 46 7.44 -0.08 1.26
CA THR A 46 7.00 0.45 -0.03
C THR A 46 6.97 1.97 0.00
N HIS A 47 6.42 2.58 1.04
CA HIS A 47 6.39 4.03 1.20
C HIS A 47 7.81 4.63 1.15
N ILE A 48 8.77 4.08 1.91
CA ILE A 48 10.16 4.54 1.90
C ILE A 48 10.79 4.45 0.50
N LEU A 49 10.56 3.35 -0.22
CA LEU A 49 11.09 3.18 -1.57
C LEU A 49 10.49 4.19 -2.55
N LEU A 50 9.19 4.39 -2.52
CA LEU A 50 8.51 5.36 -3.37
C LEU A 50 8.99 6.79 -3.11
N MET A 51 9.14 7.17 -1.84
CA MET A 51 9.67 8.48 -1.45
C MET A 51 11.11 8.69 -1.96
N ARG A 52 11.96 7.64 -1.91
CA ARG A 52 13.32 7.69 -2.48
C ARG A 52 13.30 7.83 -4.00
N MET A 53 12.47 7.06 -4.70
CA MET A 53 12.32 7.15 -6.15
C MET A 53 11.86 8.55 -6.57
N LEU A 54 10.87 9.10 -5.88
CA LEU A 54 10.36 10.44 -6.16
C LEU A 54 11.41 11.52 -5.87
N THR A 55 12.19 11.37 -4.80
CA THR A 55 13.33 12.26 -4.51
C THR A 55 14.37 12.20 -5.62
N LEU A 56 14.74 11.00 -6.10
CA LEU A 56 15.68 10.83 -7.19
C LEU A 56 15.17 11.49 -8.48
N ALA A 57 13.91 11.29 -8.83
CA ALA A 57 13.30 11.95 -9.99
C ALA A 57 13.35 13.47 -9.83
N ALA A 58 12.97 13.99 -8.66
CA ALA A 58 12.97 15.42 -8.37
C ALA A 58 14.36 16.06 -8.44
N VAL A 59 15.41 15.35 -8.03
CA VAL A 59 16.80 15.83 -8.04
C VAL A 59 17.42 15.75 -9.44
N HIS A 60 17.19 14.65 -10.17
CA HIS A 60 17.90 14.37 -11.41
C HIS A 60 17.17 14.84 -12.68
N ASP A 61 15.84 14.75 -12.70
CA ASP A 61 15.01 15.30 -13.78
C ASP A 61 13.77 16.00 -13.18
N PRO A 62 13.94 17.24 -12.69
CA PRO A 62 12.85 17.98 -12.07
C PRO A 62 11.63 18.18 -12.99
N ARG A 63 11.82 18.17 -14.31
CA ARG A 63 10.73 18.33 -15.29
C ARG A 63 9.83 17.11 -15.33
N SER A 64 10.36 15.90 -15.14
CA SER A 64 9.57 14.67 -15.04
C SER A 64 8.50 14.73 -13.94
N VAL A 65 8.78 15.48 -12.87
CA VAL A 65 7.86 15.67 -11.74
C VAL A 65 6.86 16.79 -12.01
N THR A 66 7.30 17.91 -12.58
CA THR A 66 6.39 19.05 -12.85
C THR A 66 5.45 18.80 -14.01
N GLN A 67 5.84 17.95 -14.96
CA GLN A 67 5.06 17.56 -16.13
C GLN A 67 4.40 16.19 -15.96
N ALA A 68 4.45 15.61 -14.76
CA ALA A 68 3.84 14.31 -14.48
C ALA A 68 2.33 14.35 -14.73
N GLY A 69 1.87 13.65 -15.77
CA GLY A 69 0.46 13.33 -15.94
C GLY A 69 0.01 12.27 -14.92
N PRO A 70 -1.29 12.21 -14.58
CA PRO A 70 -1.82 11.27 -13.57
C PRO A 70 -1.56 9.80 -13.96
N ASP A 71 -1.66 9.49 -15.26
CA ASP A 71 -1.39 8.15 -15.80
C ASP A 71 0.09 7.92 -16.14
N GLY A 72 0.94 8.92 -15.92
CA GLY A 72 2.39 8.79 -16.10
C GLY A 72 3.03 7.98 -14.98
N GLN A 73 4.22 7.43 -15.24
CA GLN A 73 4.95 6.66 -14.21
C GLN A 73 5.21 7.50 -12.94
N ILE A 74 5.61 8.77 -13.10
CA ILE A 74 5.84 9.69 -11.97
C ILE A 74 4.54 10.05 -11.26
N GLY A 75 3.44 10.28 -12.00
CA GLY A 75 2.12 10.50 -11.41
C GLY A 75 1.66 9.32 -10.55
N ARG A 76 1.80 8.09 -11.07
CA ARG A 76 1.52 6.86 -10.29
C ARG A 76 2.41 6.70 -9.05
N ILE A 77 3.66 7.15 -9.09
CA ILE A 77 4.55 7.11 -7.93
C ILE A 77 4.10 8.13 -6.88
N ILE A 78 3.71 9.34 -7.29
CA ILE A 78 3.15 10.37 -6.40
C ILE A 78 1.89 9.84 -5.72
N ASP A 79 0.94 9.29 -6.48
CA ASP A 79 -0.30 8.72 -5.93
C ASP A 79 -0.03 7.52 -5.01
N ALA A 80 0.99 6.71 -5.33
CA ALA A 80 1.35 5.57 -4.50
C ALA A 80 2.04 5.99 -3.19
N CYS A 81 2.83 7.08 -3.18
CA CYS A 81 3.41 7.64 -1.97
C CYS A 81 2.30 8.00 -0.97
N ASP A 82 1.30 8.77 -1.42
CA ASP A 82 0.20 9.24 -0.58
C ASP A 82 -0.67 8.06 -0.10
N ARG A 83 -0.97 7.10 -0.98
CA ARG A 83 -1.72 5.89 -0.59
C ARG A 83 -0.97 4.99 0.39
N THR A 84 0.36 5.02 0.45
CA THR A 84 1.13 4.15 1.35
C THR A 84 1.48 4.85 2.66
N GLY A 85 1.67 6.17 2.64
CA GLY A 85 1.86 7.02 3.81
C GLY A 85 0.59 7.79 4.15
N GLU A 86 0.74 9.12 4.26
CA GLU A 86 -0.33 10.08 4.48
C GLU A 86 -0.60 10.91 3.22
N ASP A 87 -1.85 11.38 3.09
CA ASP A 87 -2.24 12.27 2.00
C ASP A 87 -1.35 13.53 1.97
N GLY A 88 -0.81 13.84 0.79
CA GLY A 88 0.10 14.96 0.56
C GLY A 88 1.54 14.74 1.05
N ASP A 89 1.93 13.52 1.42
CA ASP A 89 3.33 13.19 1.71
C ASP A 89 4.23 13.46 0.50
N ALA A 90 3.78 13.07 -0.69
CA ALA A 90 4.49 13.35 -1.93
C ALA A 90 4.66 14.86 -2.14
N GLU A 91 3.62 15.65 -1.91
CA GLU A 91 3.69 17.11 -2.03
C GLU A 91 4.64 17.72 -0.99
N ARG A 92 4.58 17.27 0.27
CA ARG A 92 5.50 17.71 1.33
C ARG A 92 6.96 17.41 0.97
N LEU A 93 7.22 16.21 0.45
CA LEU A 93 8.55 15.82 0.00
C LEU A 93 9.03 16.68 -1.17
N LEU A 94 8.17 16.90 -2.17
CA LEU A 94 8.51 17.70 -3.34
C LEU A 94 8.67 19.19 -3.02
N ARG A 95 7.98 19.73 -2.01
CA ARG A 95 8.27 21.08 -1.52
C ARG A 95 9.66 21.21 -0.89
N ARG A 96 10.17 20.11 -0.33
CA ARG A 96 11.49 20.07 0.33
C ARG A 96 12.63 19.78 -0.63
N HIS A 97 12.39 18.95 -1.64
CA HIS A 97 13.43 18.39 -2.51
C HIS A 97 13.19 18.61 -4.01
N GLY A 98 12.00 19.04 -4.40
CA GLY A 98 11.61 19.27 -5.77
C GLY A 98 11.80 20.71 -6.23
N PRO A 99 11.69 20.95 -7.55
CA PRO A 99 11.77 22.29 -8.11
C PRO A 99 10.59 23.12 -7.60
N ALA A 100 10.81 24.42 -7.36
CA ALA A 100 9.72 25.33 -7.01
C ALA A 100 8.62 25.26 -8.08
N ARG A 101 7.41 24.82 -7.70
CA ARG A 101 6.23 24.87 -8.57
C ARG A 101 5.90 26.35 -8.85
N GLY A 102 6.50 26.91 -9.91
CA GLY A 102 6.31 28.31 -10.26
C GLY A 102 6.82 28.75 -11.64
N ALA A 103 7.33 27.86 -12.49
CA ALA A 103 7.86 28.25 -13.80
C ALA A 103 7.48 27.27 -14.92
N ALA A 104 6.18 26.95 -15.03
CA ALA A 104 5.65 26.34 -16.25
C ALA A 104 4.50 27.22 -16.77
N GLY A 105 4.78 28.03 -17.79
CA GLY A 105 3.76 28.82 -18.46
C GLY A 105 4.18 30.12 -19.15
N LYS A 106 5.39 30.23 -19.71
CA LYS A 106 5.60 31.10 -20.89
C LYS A 106 5.97 30.19 -22.04
N GLY A 107 5.13 30.22 -23.08
CA GLY A 107 5.20 29.31 -24.21
C GLY A 107 6.56 29.34 -24.88
N GLU A 108 7.13 28.15 -25.05
CA GLU A 108 8.16 27.92 -26.05
C GLU A 108 7.50 27.12 -27.16
N GLU A 109 7.10 27.85 -28.19
CA GLU A 109 6.72 27.32 -29.50
C GLU A 109 8.00 26.79 -30.16
N HIS A 110 8.35 25.54 -29.89
CA HIS A 110 9.42 24.86 -30.62
C HIS A 110 8.86 24.35 -31.94
N ALA A 111 8.97 25.20 -32.96
CA ALA A 111 8.81 24.82 -34.36
C ALA A 111 9.86 23.75 -34.70
N TRP A 112 9.40 22.53 -34.99
CA TRP A 112 10.24 21.49 -35.58
C TRP A 112 10.45 21.80 -37.08
N PRO A 113 11.68 21.77 -37.61
CA PRO A 113 11.89 21.83 -39.05
C PRO A 113 11.55 20.46 -39.66
N SER A 114 10.67 20.45 -40.65
CA SER A 114 10.44 19.27 -41.51
C SER A 114 11.59 19.13 -42.50
N ALA A 115 12.12 17.91 -42.61
CA ALA A 115 13.06 17.50 -43.65
C ALA A 115 12.33 17.13 -44.94
#